data_AF-A0A4U3FF73-F1
#
_entry.id   AF-A0A4U3FF73-F1
#
_cell.length_a   1.000
_cell.length_b   1.000
_cell.length_c   1.000
_cell.angle_alpha   90.00
_cell.angle_beta   90.00
_cell.angle_gamma   90.00
#
_symmetry.space_group_name_H-M   'P 1'
#
loop_
_entity.id
_entity.type
_entity.pdbx_description
1 polymer ?
#
loop_
_entity_poly.entity_id
_entity_poly.type
_entity_poly.pdbx_seq_one_letter_code
_entity_poly.pdbx_strand_id
1 'polypeptide(L)' 'MSYQIQAICPCCKLQATNDLNKIEELFGFRTMEKERLIPQSYCRRCRGLRCSPTEKRCGTI' A
#
# COMPACT_ATOMS: atom_id res chain seq x y z
N MET A 1 15.29 -14.74 -10.31
CA MET A 1 13.83 -14.49 -10.27
C MET A 1 13.59 -13.09 -9.73
N SER A 2 13.33 -12.13 -10.62
CA SER A 2 12.92 -10.78 -10.22
C SER A 2 11.47 -10.84 -9.74
N TYR A 3 11.26 -10.96 -8.44
CA TYR A 3 9.94 -10.80 -7.83
C TYR A 3 9.48 -9.36 -8.12
N GLN A 4 8.62 -9.18 -9.12
CA GLN A 4 7.98 -7.91 -9.39
C GLN A 4 6.95 -7.65 -8.28
N ILE A 5 7.39 -6.98 -7.22
CA ILE A 5 6.52 -6.55 -6.14
C ILE A 5 5.88 -5.23 -6.58
N GLN A 6 4.55 -5.25 -6.63
CA GLN A 6 3.73 -4.10 -6.96
C GLN A 6 2.59 -3.94 -5.94
N ALA A 7 2.31 -2.71 -5.56
CA ALA A 7 1.22 -2.34 -4.67
C ALA A 7 0.45 -1.15 -5.26
N ILE A 8 -0.87 -1.27 -5.34
CA ILE A 8 -1.76 -0.26 -5.91
C ILE A 8 -2.90 0.00 -4.93
N CYS A 9 -3.05 1.26 -4.51
CA CYS A 9 -4.09 1.65 -3.57
C CYS A 9 -5.44 1.86 -4.28
N PRO A 10 -6.51 1.16 -3.88
CA PRO A 10 -7.82 1.33 -4.52
C PRO A 10 -8.50 2.66 -4.18
N CYS A 11 -8.10 3.37 -3.11
CA CYS A 11 -8.69 4.67 -2.74
C CYS A 11 -8.14 5.82 -3.60
N CYS A 12 -6.82 5.98 -3.62
CA CYS A 12 -6.14 7.12 -4.26
C CYS A 12 -5.38 6.76 -5.55
N LYS A 13 -5.43 5.50 -6.00
CA LYS A 13 -4.67 4.99 -7.15
C LYS A 13 -3.15 5.16 -7.07
N LEU A 14 -2.61 5.42 -5.88
CA LEU A 14 -1.18 5.44 -5.65
C LEU A 14 -0.60 4.07 -6.02
N GLN A 15 0.49 4.06 -6.79
CA GLN A 15 1.14 2.83 -7.23
C GLN A 15 2.62 2.86 -6.86
N ALA A 16 3.12 1.73 -6.38
CA ALA A 16 4.54 1.50 -6.11
C ALA A 16 4.93 0.17 -6.74
N THR A 17 5.91 0.21 -7.63
CA THR A 17 6.38 -0.93 -8.44
C THR A 17 7.90 -1.00 -8.38
N ASN A 18 8.46 -2.20 -8.38
CA ASN A 18 9.91 -2.49 -8.48
C ASN A 18 10.80 -1.82 -7.42
N ASP A 19 10.23 -1.32 -6.33
CA ASP A 19 10.98 -0.67 -5.26
C ASP A 19 10.38 -1.04 -3.90
N LEU A 20 11.10 -1.89 -3.17
CA LEU A 20 10.71 -2.35 -1.84
C LEU A 20 10.63 -1.20 -0.83
N ASN A 21 11.59 -0.27 -0.87
CA ASN A 21 11.61 0.87 0.06
C ASN A 21 10.41 1.77 -0.18
N LYS A 22 10.10 2.03 -1.45
CA LYS A 22 8.93 2.84 -1.84
C LYS A 22 7.62 2.17 -1.40
N ILE A 23 7.54 0.85 -1.50
CA ILE A 23 6.37 0.10 -1.02
C ILE A 23 6.28 0.15 0.50
N GLU A 24 7.40 0.03 1.23
CA GLU A 24 7.42 0.17 2.69
C GLU A 24 6.99 1.57 3.15
N GLU A 25 7.51 2.61 2.50
CA GLU A 25 7.22 4.00 2.84
C GLU A 25 5.75 4.35 2.56
N LEU A 26 5.26 3.98 1.37
CA LEU A 26 3.94 4.35 0.88
C LEU A 26 2.82 3.42 1.35
N PHE A 27 3.06 2.12 1.46
CA PHE A 27 2.06 1.11 1.86
C PHE A 27 2.40 0.44 3.17
N GLY A 28 3.67 0.13 3.39
CA GLY A 28 4.14 -0.70 4.48
C GLY A 28 4.01 -2.19 4.16
N PHE A 29 4.91 -2.98 4.73
CA PHE A 29 4.80 -4.44 4.72
C PHE A 29 4.09 -4.92 5.99
N ARG A 30 3.37 -6.03 5.88
CA ARG A 30 2.97 -6.83 7.03
C ARG A 30 3.83 -8.08 7.09
N THR A 31 4.36 -8.36 8.27
CA THR A 31 5.00 -9.63 8.60
C THR A 31 3.91 -10.62 9.00
N MET A 32 3.70 -11.66 8.21
CA MET A 32 2.95 -12.85 8.67
C MET A 32 3.90 -13.84 9.36
N GLU A 33 3.36 -14.74 10.18
CA GLU A 33 4.04 -15.77 11.01
C GLU A 33 5.00 -16.74 10.26
N LYS A 34 5.33 -16.48 9.00
CA LYS A 34 6.29 -17.24 8.17
C LYS A 34 7.30 -16.35 7.45
N GLU A 35 7.65 -15.19 8.02
CA GLU A 35 8.63 -14.23 7.48
C GLU A 35 8.30 -13.69 6.07
N ARG A 36 7.07 -13.88 5.60
CA ARG A 36 6.63 -13.34 4.30
C ARG A 36 6.24 -11.87 4.46
N LEU A 37 7.03 -11.00 3.86
CA LEU A 37 6.72 -9.58 3.70
C LEU A 37 5.66 -9.44 2.61
N ILE A 38 4.43 -9.15 3.01
CA ILE A 38 3.33 -8.91 2.08
C ILE A 38 3.05 -7.40 2.08
N PRO A 39 3.14 -6.72 0.93
CA PRO A 39 2.76 -5.32 0.85
C PRO A 39 1.27 -5.14 1.12
N GLN A 40 0.91 -4.04 1.75
CA GLN A 40 -0.49 -3.74 2.02
C GLN A 40 -1.24 -3.27 0.76
N SER A 41 -2.53 -3.57 0.68
CA SER A 41 -3.38 -3.12 -0.43
C SER A 41 -3.72 -1.63 -0.38
N TYR A 42 -3.77 -1.02 0.81
CA TYR A 42 -4.04 0.41 0.98
C TYR A 42 -2.75 1.14 1.34
N CYS A 43 -2.53 2.33 0.76
CA CYS A 43 -1.40 3.15 1.15
C CYS A 43 -1.56 3.66 2.58
N ARG A 44 -0.45 3.97 3.24
CA ARG A 44 -0.36 4.44 4.63
C ARG A 44 -1.28 5.63 4.90
N ARG A 45 -1.35 6.58 3.96
CA ARG A 45 -2.25 7.74 4.03
C ARG A 45 -3.72 7.33 4.05
N CYS A 46 -4.15 6.49 3.11
CA CYS A 46 -5.52 6.00 3.03
C CYS A 46 -5.88 5.11 4.24
N ARG A 47 -4.95 4.29 4.72
CA ARG A 47 -5.12 3.46 5.90
C ARG A 47 -5.31 4.31 7.16
N GLY A 48 -4.50 5.36 7.34
CA GLY A 48 -4.63 6.30 8.46
C GLY A 48 -5.96 7.05 8.46
N LEU A 49 -6.45 7.43 7.27
CA LEU A 49 -7.72 8.15 7.09
C LEU A 49 -8.95 7.24 7.07
N ARG A 50 -8.79 5.91 7.26
CA ARG A 50 -9.84 4.90 7.11
C ARG A 50 -10.63 5.08 5.80
N CYS A 51 -9.88 5.29 4.72
CA CYS A 51 -10.39 5.52 3.38
C CYS A 51 -10.97 4.22 2.81
N SER A 52 -12.22 4.26 2.35
CA SER A 52 -12.88 3.14 1.69
C SER A 52 -12.96 3.38 0.18
N PRO A 53 -13.08 2.34 -0.66
CA PRO A 53 -13.25 2.52 -2.11
C PRO A 53 -14.45 3.43 -2.47
N THR A 54 -15.48 3.42 -1.62
CA THR A 54 -16.69 4.23 -1.70
C THR A 54 -16.56 5.59 -1.00
N GLU A 55 -15.81 5.67 0.10
CA GLU A 55 -15.60 6.89 0.89
C GLU A 55 -14.13 7.34 0.81
N LYS A 56 -13.82 8.11 -0.22
CA LYS A 56 -12.47 8.62 -0.46
C LYS A 56 -12.15 9.80 0.45
N ARG A 57 -11.68 9.49 1.66
CA ARG A 57 -11.18 10.48 2.63
C ARG A 57 -9.74 10.94 2.35
N CYS A 58 -9.09 10.37 1.34
CA CYS A 58 -7.70 10.66 0.98
C CYS A 58 -7.47 11.98 0.24
N GLY A 59 -8.54 12.69 -0.13
CA GLY A 59 -8.49 13.85 -1.04
C GLY A 59 -9.20 15.10 -0.55
N THR A 60 -9.52 15.24 0.74
CA THR A 60 -10.05 16.50 1.26
C THR A 60 -8.89 17.46 1.55
N ILE A 61 -8.43 18.13 0.49
CA ILE A 61 -7.80 19.45 0.59
C ILE A 61 -8.36 20.33 -0.52
#